data_AF-A0A7C4SYC4-F1
#
_entry.id   AF-A0A7C4SYC4-F1
#
_cell.length_a   1.000
_cell.length_b   1.000
_cell.length_c   1.000
_cell.angle_alpha   90.00
_cell.angle_beta   90.00
_cell.angle_gamma   90.00
#
_symmetry.space_group_name_H-M   'P 1'
#
loop_
_entity.id
_entity.type
_entity.pdbx_description
1 polymer ?
#
loop_
_entity_poly.entity_id
_entity_poly.type
_entity_poly.pdbx_seq_one_letter_code
_entity_poly.pdbx_strand_id
1 'polypeptide(L)'
;MTEMSYETASTALEKLYELFHETDNIVLIQEYAVAISDLLGTKGGFSKYLHGNGGELKTRQARLLSIFLHNIELLLHRTWVNEQDEAKKSEAIQELATFSAEMAQGDSAKALAHLITISDLLIHLLFGASIYGGNYHEFLLRIDPQFALLYRFLELIRTSTFEPGVDQHQFLLTLILMYAFSCY
;
A
#
# COMPACT_ATOMS: atom_id res chain seq x y z
N MET A 1 -12.25 -18.37 -15.83
CA MET A 1 -10.98 -17.84 -15.31
C MET A 1 -10.94 -18.26 -13.86
N THR A 2 -10.10 -19.23 -13.50
CA THR A 2 -10.03 -19.73 -12.13
C THR A 2 -9.40 -18.64 -11.26
N GLU A 3 -10.11 -18.16 -10.25
CA GLU A 3 -9.51 -17.26 -9.25
C GLU A 3 -8.28 -17.95 -8.64
N MET A 4 -7.16 -17.24 -8.62
CA MET A 4 -5.93 -17.72 -8.00
C MET A 4 -6.17 -17.88 -6.51
N SER A 5 -5.76 -19.01 -5.91
CA SER A 5 -5.89 -19.17 -4.45
C SER A 5 -5.00 -18.18 -3.71
N TYR A 6 -5.41 -17.77 -2.51
CA TYR A 6 -4.62 -16.88 -1.66
C TYR A 6 -3.18 -17.38 -1.47
N GLU A 7 -2.99 -18.67 -1.18
CA GLU A 7 -1.66 -19.28 -0.99
C GLU A 7 -0.76 -19.10 -2.22
N THR A 8 -1.33 -19.28 -3.41
CA THR A 8 -0.61 -19.10 -4.68
C THR A 8 -0.25 -17.63 -4.88
N ALA A 9 -1.20 -16.72 -4.61
CA ALA A 9 -0.99 -15.28 -4.74
C ALA A 9 0.04 -14.76 -3.72
N SER A 10 -0.01 -15.22 -2.48
CA SER A 10 0.94 -14.87 -1.41
C SER A 10 2.36 -15.34 -1.74
N THR A 11 2.50 -16.59 -2.19
CA THR A 11 3.81 -17.13 -2.62
C THR A 11 4.37 -16.34 -3.81
N ALA A 12 3.52 -16.00 -4.78
CA ALA A 12 3.93 -15.19 -5.93
C ALA A 12 4.32 -13.76 -5.51
N LEU A 13 3.56 -13.15 -4.60
CA LEU A 13 3.83 -11.82 -4.05
C LEU A 13 5.21 -11.78 -3.35
N GLU A 14 5.50 -12.76 -2.49
CA GLU A 14 6.78 -12.88 -1.81
C GLU A 14 7.94 -12.96 -2.81
N LYS A 15 7.82 -13.84 -3.82
CA LYS A 15 8.87 -14.00 -4.83
C LYS A 15 9.05 -12.76 -5.69
N LEU A 16 7.97 -12.10 -6.09
CA LEU A 16 8.04 -10.85 -6.86
C LEU A 16 8.66 -9.73 -6.03
N TYR A 17 8.34 -9.65 -4.75
CA TYR A 17 8.88 -8.64 -3.86
C TYR A 17 10.38 -8.84 -3.58
N GLU A 18 10.83 -10.09 -3.40
CA GLU A 18 12.27 -10.44 -3.35
C GLU A 18 12.99 -9.95 -4.61
N LEU A 19 12.49 -10.30 -5.80
CA LEU A 19 13.08 -9.89 -7.08
C LEU A 19 13.05 -8.37 -7.29
N PHE A 20 11.98 -7.71 -6.85
CA PHE A 20 11.86 -6.25 -6.84
C PHE A 20 12.96 -5.62 -5.99
N HIS A 21 13.25 -6.19 -4.82
CA HIS A 21 14.22 -5.65 -3.89
C HIS A 21 15.67 -5.91 -4.30
N GLU A 22 15.98 -7.07 -4.89
CA GLU A 22 17.35 -7.48 -5.24
C GLU A 22 17.90 -6.85 -6.53
N THR A 23 17.03 -6.28 -7.38
CA THR A 23 17.44 -5.79 -8.68
C THR A 23 17.69 -4.28 -8.71
N ASP A 24 18.78 -3.87 -9.35
CA ASP A 24 19.08 -2.47 -9.66
C ASP A 24 18.63 -2.07 -11.08
N ASN A 25 18.09 -3.03 -11.87
CA ASN A 25 17.68 -2.75 -13.24
C ASN A 25 16.31 -2.08 -13.24
N ILE A 26 16.31 -0.79 -13.59
CA ILE A 26 15.11 0.05 -13.60
C ILE A 26 13.91 -0.54 -14.35
N VAL A 27 14.14 -1.23 -15.47
CA VAL A 27 13.08 -1.86 -16.25
C VAL A 27 12.51 -3.05 -15.50
N LEU A 28 13.36 -3.89 -14.91
CA LEU A 28 12.90 -5.03 -14.10
C LEU A 28 12.14 -4.58 -12.85
N ILE A 29 12.62 -3.53 -12.15
CA ILE A 29 11.91 -2.95 -10.99
C ILE A 29 10.49 -2.54 -11.38
N GLN A 30 10.33 -1.88 -12.53
CA GLN A 30 9.02 -1.45 -13.03
C GLN A 30 8.11 -2.64 -13.40
N GLU A 31 8.65 -3.65 -14.08
CA GLU A 31 7.90 -4.88 -14.42
C GLU A 31 7.45 -5.62 -13.15
N TYR A 32 8.32 -5.73 -12.13
CA TYR A 32 7.95 -6.32 -10.85
C TYR A 32 6.90 -5.48 -10.12
N ALA A 33 6.99 -4.16 -10.15
CA ALA A 33 5.98 -3.27 -9.58
C ALA A 33 4.60 -3.46 -10.24
N VAL A 34 4.56 -3.65 -11.56
CA VAL A 34 3.33 -4.00 -12.30
C VAL A 34 2.80 -5.36 -11.87
N ALA A 35 3.64 -6.38 -11.83
CA ALA A 35 3.24 -7.73 -11.45
C ALA A 35 2.70 -7.80 -10.00
N ILE A 36 3.35 -7.10 -9.06
CA ILE A 36 2.87 -6.96 -7.68
C ILE A 36 1.50 -6.27 -7.67
N SER A 37 1.34 -5.16 -8.40
CA SER A 37 0.07 -4.43 -8.45
C SER A 37 -1.07 -5.22 -9.09
N ASP A 38 -0.75 -6.11 -10.04
CA ASP A 38 -1.72 -7.02 -10.65
C ASP A 38 -2.21 -8.10 -9.68
N LEU A 39 -1.40 -8.47 -8.68
CA LEU A 39 -1.83 -9.34 -7.59
C LEU A 39 -2.67 -8.58 -6.57
N LEU A 40 -2.34 -7.31 -6.30
CA LEU A 40 -2.95 -6.51 -5.23
C LEU A 40 -4.23 -5.76 -5.65
N GLY A 41 -4.45 -5.54 -6.93
CA GLY A 41 -5.59 -4.76 -7.40
C GLY A 41 -6.12 -5.22 -8.75
N THR A 42 -6.67 -4.27 -9.53
CA THR A 42 -7.20 -4.60 -10.85
C THR A 42 -6.07 -4.89 -11.84
N LYS A 43 -6.05 -6.09 -12.42
CA LYS A 43 -5.03 -6.50 -13.40
C LYS A 43 -4.89 -5.52 -14.56
N GLY A 44 -3.65 -5.14 -14.88
CA GLY A 44 -3.26 -4.22 -15.96
C GLY A 44 -3.48 -2.74 -15.65
N GLY A 45 -4.20 -2.40 -14.57
CA GLY A 45 -4.59 -1.02 -14.26
C GLY A 45 -3.45 -0.14 -13.77
N PHE A 46 -2.38 -0.73 -13.22
CA PHE A 46 -1.24 -0.01 -12.65
C PHE A 46 -0.26 0.54 -13.68
N SER A 47 -0.05 -0.18 -14.79
CA SER A 47 0.96 0.14 -15.81
C SER A 47 0.91 1.58 -16.33
N LYS A 48 -0.28 2.19 -16.35
CA LYS A 48 -0.54 3.58 -16.78
C LYS A 48 0.10 4.66 -15.87
N TYR A 49 0.51 4.29 -14.65
CA TYR A 49 1.20 5.16 -13.69
C TYR A 49 2.72 5.11 -13.81
N LEU A 50 3.25 4.25 -14.68
CA LEU A 50 4.68 4.13 -14.98
C LEU A 50 5.02 4.58 -16.40
N HIS A 51 4.11 4.33 -17.36
CA HIS A 51 4.36 4.54 -18.78
C HIS A 51 3.58 5.73 -19.35
N GLY A 52 4.27 6.56 -20.14
CA GLY A 52 3.69 7.71 -20.84
C GLY A 52 4.65 8.87 -20.93
N ASN A 53 4.20 9.99 -21.50
CA ASN A 53 4.97 11.23 -21.41
C ASN A 53 4.92 11.79 -19.97
N GLY A 54 5.97 12.53 -19.56
CA GLY A 54 6.12 12.96 -18.17
C GLY A 54 4.99 13.86 -17.65
N GLY A 55 4.35 14.66 -18.51
CA GLY A 55 3.22 15.52 -18.11
C GLY A 55 1.95 14.72 -17.81
N GLU A 56 1.61 13.78 -18.67
CA GLU A 56 0.49 12.85 -18.45
C GLU A 56 0.75 11.96 -17.23
N LEU A 57 1.99 11.48 -17.06
CA LEU A 57 2.37 10.64 -15.94
C LEU A 57 2.13 11.33 -14.60
N LYS A 58 2.62 12.57 -14.46
CA LYS A 58 2.39 13.40 -13.26
C LYS A 58 0.90 13.62 -13.00
N THR A 59 0.11 13.86 -14.05
CA THR A 59 -1.34 14.05 -13.94
C THR A 59 -2.04 12.80 -13.44
N ARG A 60 -1.68 11.61 -13.96
CA ARG A 60 -2.25 10.33 -13.53
C ARG A 60 -1.86 9.99 -12.09
N GLN A 61 -0.60 10.22 -11.71
CA GLN A 61 -0.10 9.99 -10.35
C GLN A 61 -0.74 10.95 -9.34
N ALA A 62 -0.90 12.23 -9.68
CA ALA A 62 -1.62 13.19 -8.84
C ALA A 62 -3.10 12.81 -8.66
N ARG A 63 -3.74 12.32 -9.73
CA ARG A 63 -5.11 11.80 -9.65
C ARG A 63 -5.19 10.56 -8.77
N LEU A 64 -4.23 9.64 -8.87
CA LEU A 64 -4.15 8.47 -8.00
C LEU A 64 -4.04 8.89 -6.53
N LEU A 65 -3.14 9.83 -6.21
CA LEU A 65 -3.01 10.39 -4.87
C LEU A 65 -4.34 10.98 -4.38
N SER A 66 -5.04 11.76 -5.20
CA SER A 66 -6.34 12.34 -4.83
C SER A 66 -7.40 11.27 -4.53
N ILE A 67 -7.44 10.17 -5.31
CA ILE A 67 -8.38 9.07 -5.08
C ILE A 67 -8.02 8.34 -3.78
N PHE A 68 -6.74 8.02 -3.60
CA PHE A 68 -6.23 7.38 -2.40
C PHE A 68 -6.58 8.19 -1.14
N LEU A 69 -6.25 9.48 -1.11
CA LEU A 69 -6.54 10.35 0.03
C LEU A 69 -8.03 10.37 0.35
N HIS A 70 -8.87 10.50 -0.68
CA HIS A 70 -10.33 10.51 -0.51
C HIS A 70 -10.85 9.19 0.07
N ASN A 71 -10.37 8.05 -0.43
CA ASN A 71 -10.81 6.74 0.04
C ASN A 71 -10.43 6.53 1.51
N ILE A 72 -9.19 6.87 1.90
CA ILE A 72 -8.72 6.71 3.27
C ILE A 72 -9.44 7.67 4.23
N GLU A 73 -9.62 8.93 3.83
CA GLU A 73 -10.39 9.91 4.61
C GLU A 73 -11.84 9.44 4.82
N LEU A 74 -12.49 8.95 3.77
CA LEU A 74 -13.85 8.40 3.86
C LEU A 74 -13.91 7.19 4.79
N LEU A 75 -12.94 6.28 4.68
CA LEU A 75 -12.83 5.10 5.55
C LEU A 75 -12.68 5.53 7.01
N LEU A 76 -11.73 6.41 7.32
CA LEU A 76 -11.51 6.93 8.67
C LEU A 76 -12.76 7.60 9.23
N HIS A 77 -13.45 8.45 8.46
CA HIS A 77 -14.67 9.10 8.92
C HIS A 77 -15.79 8.11 9.22
N ARG A 78 -15.95 7.06 8.40
CA ARG A 78 -16.99 6.04 8.58
C ARG A 78 -16.68 5.05 9.69
N THR A 79 -15.41 4.86 10.03
CA THR A 79 -15.02 3.99 11.15
C THR A 79 -15.48 4.60 12.46
N TRP A 80 -16.44 3.92 13.10
CA TRP A 80 -16.91 4.24 14.44
C TRP A 80 -15.89 3.73 15.46
N VAL A 81 -15.46 4.59 16.36
CA VAL A 81 -14.42 4.29 17.35
C VAL A 81 -14.95 4.57 18.75
N ASN A 82 -14.46 3.81 19.74
CA ASN A 82 -14.69 4.12 21.14
C ASN A 82 -13.75 5.27 21.58
N GLU A 83 -14.02 5.89 22.73
CA GLU A 83 -13.19 6.97 23.30
C GLU A 83 -11.70 6.63 23.38
N GLN A 84 -11.36 5.35 23.57
CA GLN A 84 -9.97 4.85 23.65
C GLN A 84 -9.23 4.84 22.30
N ASP A 85 -9.94 4.86 21.19
CA ASP A 85 -9.38 4.81 19.83
C ASP A 85 -9.56 6.12 19.04
N GLU A 86 -10.28 7.11 19.59
CA GLU A 86 -10.38 8.46 19.01
C GLU A 86 -9.00 9.12 18.78
N ALA A 87 -8.06 8.92 19.71
CA ALA A 87 -6.71 9.42 19.58
C ALA A 87 -6.00 8.84 18.33
N LYS A 88 -6.15 7.53 18.07
CA LYS A 88 -5.55 6.86 16.90
C LYS A 88 -6.22 7.27 15.59
N LYS A 89 -7.52 7.53 15.62
CA LYS A 89 -8.23 8.09 14.46
C LYS A 89 -7.73 9.50 14.12
N SER A 90 -7.55 10.34 15.13
CA SER A 90 -6.96 11.67 14.94
C SER A 90 -5.52 11.60 14.43
N GLU A 91 -4.72 10.66 14.96
CA GLU A 91 -3.36 10.38 14.51
C GLU A 91 -3.35 9.98 13.02
N ALA A 92 -4.22 9.05 12.61
CA ALA A 92 -4.30 8.60 11.23
C ALA A 92 -4.64 9.74 10.25
N ILE A 93 -5.52 10.67 10.66
CA ILE A 93 -5.87 11.86 9.87
C ILE A 93 -4.65 12.80 9.74
N GLN A 94 -3.90 12.99 10.83
CA GLN A 94 -2.69 13.82 10.81
C GLN A 94 -1.57 13.20 9.97
N GLU A 95 -1.38 11.88 10.07
CA GLU A 95 -0.44 11.12 9.25
C GLU A 95 -0.81 11.22 7.77
N LEU A 96 -2.11 11.13 7.42
CA LEU A 96 -2.59 11.30 6.04
C LEU A 96 -2.28 12.70 5.47
N ALA A 97 -2.44 13.74 6.29
CA ALA A 97 -2.08 15.11 5.90
C ALA A 97 -0.56 15.25 5.68
N THR A 98 0.25 14.65 6.55
CA THR A 98 1.72 14.68 6.45
C THR A 98 2.22 13.90 5.24
N PHE A 99 1.67 12.71 5.00
CA PHE A 99 1.91 11.92 3.79
C PHE A 99 1.69 12.72 2.50
N SER A 100 0.56 13.43 2.41
CA SER A 100 0.25 14.29 1.27
C SER A 100 1.28 15.39 1.06
N ALA A 101 1.76 16.01 2.15
CA ALA A 101 2.77 17.05 2.10
C ALA A 101 4.15 16.51 1.67
N GLU A 102 4.54 15.32 2.13
CA GLU A 102 5.81 14.68 1.72
C GLU A 102 5.77 14.23 0.26
N MET A 103 4.63 13.71 -0.21
CA MET A 103 4.40 13.40 -1.63
C MET A 103 4.51 14.65 -2.51
N ALA A 104 4.02 15.80 -2.05
CA ALA A 104 4.15 17.08 -2.77
C ALA A 104 5.60 17.60 -2.81
N GLN A 105 6.41 17.27 -1.81
CA GLN A 105 7.84 17.61 -1.74
C GLN A 105 8.72 16.62 -2.52
N GLY A 106 8.19 15.46 -2.89
CA GLY A 106 8.93 14.40 -3.57
C GLY A 106 9.80 13.56 -2.65
N ASP A 107 9.54 13.58 -1.33
CA ASP A 107 10.27 12.75 -0.36
C ASP A 107 9.58 11.37 -0.23
N SER A 108 9.87 10.49 -1.19
CA SER A 108 9.26 9.15 -1.27
C SER A 108 9.55 8.29 -0.04
N ALA A 109 10.71 8.49 0.59
CA ALA A 109 11.13 7.75 1.78
C ALA A 109 10.21 8.08 2.96
N LYS A 110 10.01 9.37 3.25
CA LYS A 110 9.11 9.79 4.33
C LYS A 110 7.66 9.49 3.99
N ALA A 111 7.24 9.72 2.75
CA ALA A 111 5.90 9.40 2.31
C ALA A 111 5.59 7.90 2.53
N LEU A 112 6.50 7.00 2.16
CA LEU A 112 6.33 5.57 2.40
C LEU A 112 6.22 5.26 3.91
N ALA A 113 7.06 5.87 4.75
CA ALA A 113 7.01 5.68 6.19
C ALA A 113 5.65 6.10 6.78
N HIS A 114 5.14 7.28 6.42
CA HIS A 114 3.81 7.74 6.84
C HIS A 114 2.71 6.80 6.32
N LEU A 115 2.81 6.31 5.09
CA LEU A 115 1.83 5.38 4.52
C LEU A 115 1.78 4.04 5.26
N ILE A 116 2.93 3.53 5.71
CA ILE A 116 2.98 2.33 6.55
C ILE A 116 2.29 2.60 7.90
N THR A 117 2.58 3.73 8.54
CA THR A 117 1.92 4.15 9.80
C THR A 117 0.41 4.29 9.63
N ILE A 118 -0.06 4.94 8.57
CA ILE A 118 -1.49 5.04 8.24
C ILE A 118 -2.11 3.65 8.11
N SER A 119 -1.42 2.73 7.44
CA SER A 119 -1.89 1.36 7.26
C SER A 119 -2.02 0.61 8.59
N ASP A 120 -1.06 0.78 9.51
CA ASP A 120 -1.11 0.20 10.86
C ASP A 120 -2.27 0.75 11.68
N LEU A 121 -2.45 2.08 11.66
CA LEU A 121 -3.56 2.74 12.35
C LEU A 121 -4.90 2.29 11.77
N LEU A 122 -5.05 2.22 10.46
CA LEU A 122 -6.29 1.74 9.81
C LEU A 122 -6.64 0.33 10.28
N ILE A 123 -5.64 -0.54 10.36
CA ILE A 123 -5.85 -1.95 10.73
C ILE A 123 -6.23 -2.08 12.19
N HIS A 124 -5.55 -1.34 13.07
CA HIS A 124 -5.98 -1.20 14.47
C HIS A 124 -7.42 -0.69 14.57
N LEU A 125 -7.78 0.35 13.81
CA LEU A 125 -9.12 0.95 13.87
C LEU A 125 -10.21 0.02 13.33
N LEU A 126 -9.92 -0.81 12.32
CA LEU A 126 -10.87 -1.76 11.75
C LEU A 126 -11.06 -3.02 12.59
N PHE A 127 -10.01 -3.50 13.27
CA PHE A 127 -10.01 -4.82 13.91
C PHE A 127 -9.66 -4.81 15.41
N GLY A 128 -9.41 -3.64 15.99
CA GLY A 128 -9.09 -3.44 17.41
C GLY A 128 -7.68 -3.89 17.80
N ALA A 129 -7.36 -3.92 19.11
CA ALA A 129 -6.03 -4.34 19.58
C ALA A 129 -5.77 -5.86 19.46
N SER A 130 -6.82 -6.67 19.23
CA SER A 130 -6.77 -8.14 19.24
C SER A 130 -6.04 -8.78 18.05
N ILE A 131 -5.83 -8.01 16.98
CA ILE A 131 -5.10 -8.43 15.77
C ILE A 131 -3.63 -8.78 16.05
N TYR A 132 -3.02 -8.20 17.09
CA TYR A 132 -1.62 -8.47 17.43
C TYR A 132 -1.42 -9.73 18.30
N GLY A 133 -2.50 -10.39 18.75
CA GLY A 133 -2.44 -11.46 19.76
C GLY A 133 -2.79 -12.88 19.28
N GLY A 134 -3.11 -13.10 18.00
CA GLY A 134 -3.55 -14.41 17.49
C GLY A 134 -3.43 -14.54 15.97
N ASN A 135 -3.95 -15.65 15.41
CA ASN A 135 -3.95 -15.98 13.97
C ASN A 135 -4.88 -15.05 13.16
N TYR A 136 -4.62 -13.74 13.24
CA TYR A 136 -5.41 -12.69 12.61
C TYR A 136 -5.43 -12.82 11.09
N HIS A 137 -4.42 -13.50 10.53
CA HIS A 137 -4.32 -13.79 9.12
C HIS A 137 -5.53 -14.59 8.61
N GLU A 138 -5.90 -15.68 9.32
CA GLU A 138 -7.11 -16.46 9.01
C GLU A 138 -8.39 -15.61 9.12
N PHE A 139 -8.41 -14.64 10.01
CA PHE A 139 -9.53 -13.73 10.17
C PHE A 139 -9.65 -12.77 8.98
N LEU A 140 -8.55 -12.15 8.54
CA LEU A 140 -8.55 -11.29 7.34
C LEU A 140 -8.96 -12.07 6.09
N LEU A 141 -8.45 -13.30 5.92
CA LEU A 141 -8.81 -14.17 4.80
C LEU A 141 -10.31 -14.49 4.74
N ARG A 142 -10.97 -14.60 5.89
CA ARG A 142 -12.42 -14.85 5.95
C ARG A 142 -13.27 -13.63 5.60
N ILE A 143 -12.74 -12.43 5.81
CA ILE A 143 -13.43 -11.18 5.48
C ILE A 143 -13.22 -10.84 4.01
N ASP A 144 -11.95 -10.70 3.63
CA ASP A 144 -11.54 -10.29 2.30
C ASP A 144 -10.12 -10.85 2.02
N PRO A 145 -10.00 -11.90 1.20
CA PRO A 145 -8.71 -12.47 0.81
C PRO A 145 -7.80 -11.48 0.09
N GLN A 146 -8.37 -10.52 -0.64
CA GLN A 146 -7.63 -9.52 -1.38
C GLN A 146 -7.05 -8.48 -0.40
N PHE A 147 -7.81 -8.08 0.61
CA PHE A 147 -7.29 -7.23 1.70
C PHE A 147 -6.22 -7.95 2.53
N ALA A 148 -6.39 -9.25 2.79
CA ALA A 148 -5.38 -10.07 3.47
C ALA A 148 -4.05 -10.10 2.69
N LEU A 149 -4.11 -10.14 1.35
CA LEU A 149 -2.92 -10.10 0.50
C LEU A 149 -2.22 -8.72 0.51
N LEU A 150 -2.99 -7.63 0.52
CA LEU A 150 -2.44 -6.28 0.75
C LEU A 150 -1.74 -6.19 2.11
N TYR A 151 -2.34 -6.77 3.15
CA TYR A 151 -1.69 -6.78 4.45
C TYR A 151 -0.40 -7.58 4.47
N ARG A 152 -0.38 -8.75 3.80
CA ARG A 152 0.85 -9.53 3.62
C ARG A 152 1.94 -8.72 2.94
N PHE A 153 1.58 -7.93 1.92
CA PHE A 153 2.53 -7.04 1.24
C PHE A 153 3.11 -5.99 2.19
N LEU A 154 2.28 -5.36 3.02
CA LEU A 154 2.74 -4.42 4.04
C LEU A 154 3.70 -5.07 5.05
N GLU A 155 3.46 -6.33 5.45
CA GLU A 155 4.41 -7.07 6.30
C GLU A 155 5.78 -7.25 5.64
N LEU A 156 5.80 -7.63 4.36
CA LEU A 156 7.04 -7.79 3.61
C LEU A 156 7.83 -6.47 3.60
N ILE A 157 7.16 -5.35 3.33
CA ILE A 157 7.76 -4.02 3.37
C ILE A 157 8.34 -3.71 4.75
N ARG A 158 7.58 -3.96 5.84
CA ARG A 158 8.04 -3.71 7.22
C ARG A 158 9.26 -4.55 7.62
N THR A 159 9.33 -5.79 7.13
CA THR A 159 10.46 -6.69 7.42
C THR A 159 11.69 -6.42 6.55
N SER A 160 11.55 -5.56 5.54
CA SER A 160 12.64 -5.23 4.63
C SER A 160 13.48 -4.06 5.12
N THR A 161 14.78 -4.14 4.84
CA THR A 161 15.70 -3.02 5.04
C THR A 161 15.90 -2.28 3.74
N PHE A 162 15.48 -1.03 3.66
CA PHE A 162 15.77 -0.18 2.52
C PHE A 162 17.09 0.56 2.75
N GLU A 163 18.03 0.46 1.81
CA GLU A 163 19.23 1.29 1.88
C GLU A 163 18.86 2.77 1.68
N PRO A 164 19.48 3.69 2.44
CA PRO A 164 19.28 5.13 2.22
C PRO A 164 19.73 5.50 0.80
N GLY A 165 18.83 6.09 0.00
CA GLY A 165 19.14 6.56 -1.35
C GLY A 165 18.47 5.78 -2.50
N VAL A 166 17.73 4.72 -2.20
CA VAL A 166 16.93 3.99 -3.20
C VAL A 166 15.55 4.66 -3.40
N ASP A 167 15.56 5.92 -3.81
CA ASP A 167 14.36 6.76 -3.99
C ASP A 167 13.33 6.08 -4.92
N GLN A 168 13.81 5.37 -5.94
CA GLN A 168 12.93 4.73 -6.90
C GLN A 168 12.12 3.55 -6.32
N HIS A 169 12.72 2.66 -5.53
CA HIS A 169 11.96 1.56 -4.92
C HIS A 169 10.93 2.11 -3.94
N GLN A 170 11.29 3.11 -3.14
CA GLN A 170 10.37 3.74 -2.19
C GLN A 170 9.21 4.45 -2.90
N PHE A 171 9.51 5.17 -3.99
CA PHE A 171 8.50 5.79 -4.84
C PHE A 171 7.55 4.76 -5.44
N LEU A 172 8.08 3.67 -5.99
CA LEU A 172 7.25 2.61 -6.58
C LEU A 172 6.42 1.89 -5.54
N LEU A 173 6.96 1.60 -4.35
CA LEU A 173 6.19 1.02 -3.25
C LEU A 173 5.04 1.94 -2.83
N THR A 174 5.29 3.24 -2.76
CA THR A 174 4.26 4.23 -2.47
C THR A 174 3.16 4.24 -3.54
N LEU A 175 3.54 4.20 -4.83
CA LEU A 175 2.57 4.09 -5.93
C LEU A 175 1.75 2.79 -5.86
N ILE A 176 2.41 1.64 -5.61
CA ILE A 176 1.75 0.33 -5.51
C ILE A 176 0.72 0.35 -4.37
N LEU A 177 1.11 0.84 -3.19
CA LEU A 177 0.21 0.92 -2.03
C LEU A 177 -0.96 1.87 -2.29
N MET A 178 -0.71 3.07 -2.82
CA MET A 178 -1.81 3.99 -3.19
C MET A 178 -2.76 3.35 -4.19
N TYR A 179 -2.23 2.64 -5.19
CA TYR A 179 -3.05 1.93 -6.17
C TYR A 179 -3.88 0.82 -5.54
N ALA A 180 -3.25 -0.02 -4.72
CA ALA A 180 -3.92 -1.11 -4.03
C ALA A 180 -5.06 -0.57 -3.16
N PHE A 181 -4.79 0.38 -2.26
CA PHE A 181 -5.81 1.02 -1.43
C PHE A 181 -6.90 1.76 -2.22
N SER A 182 -6.63 2.21 -3.45
CA SER A 182 -7.63 2.83 -4.33
C SER A 182 -8.53 1.82 -5.05
N CYS A 183 -8.19 0.53 -5.02
CA CYS A 183 -8.99 -0.53 -5.61
C CYS A 183 -10.06 -1.09 -4.65
N TYR A 184 -9.93 -0.83 -3.35
CA TYR A 184 -10.91 -1.16 -2.30
C TYR A 184 -11.78 0.06 -1.98
#